data_AF-A0A1D9BCJ8-F1
#
_entry.id   AF-A0A1D9BCJ8-F1
#
_cell.length_a   1.000
_cell.length_b   1.000
_cell.length_c   1.000
_cell.angle_alpha   90.00
_cell.angle_beta   90.00
_cell.angle_gamma   90.00
#
_symmetry.space_group_name_H-M   'P 1'
#
loop_
_entity.id
_entity.type
_entity.pdbx_description
1 polymer ?
#
loop_
_entity_poly.entity_id
_entity_poly.type
_entity_poly.pdbx_seq_one_letter_code
_entity_poly.pdbx_strand_id
1 'polypeptide(L)'
;MTAVAATSTLIPTEPGTPFEGGFFAGRIRVGAAEYALIVAPKAEGELEGAWGKRGERVDGADNWNDGHANTLAMAAAGSKIAKQALALTINGFADWHIPSRDELELIYRHLKPTTDDNYTYRSGENPSALPPTHAYTETSPAQTSAEAFRNDGAEAMEEAWYWSSTQYSPYTAWYQYFDDGDQNNVGKDSEGRVRVVRKFLIN
;
A
#
# COMPACT_ATOMS: atom_id res chain seq x y z
N MET A 1 15.35 -20.42 -34.60
CA MET A 1 14.59 -20.00 -33.41
C MET A 1 15.48 -19.07 -32.62
N THR A 2 15.25 -17.76 -32.73
CA THR A 2 15.98 -16.76 -31.94
C THR A 2 15.40 -16.76 -30.54
N ALA A 3 16.19 -17.18 -29.56
CA ALA A 3 15.84 -17.02 -28.16
C ALA A 3 15.77 -15.52 -27.86
N VAL A 4 14.60 -15.03 -27.46
CA VAL A 4 14.46 -13.69 -26.89
C VAL A 4 15.12 -13.75 -25.52
N ALA A 5 16.23 -13.03 -25.35
CA ALA A 5 16.88 -12.89 -24.06
C ALA A 5 15.89 -12.21 -23.11
N ALA A 6 15.58 -12.85 -21.98
CA ALA A 6 14.82 -12.21 -20.90
C ALA A 6 15.65 -11.01 -20.41
N THR A 7 15.15 -9.80 -20.62
CA THR A 7 15.75 -8.61 -20.03
C THR A 7 15.53 -8.68 -18.53
N SER A 8 16.61 -8.85 -17.77
CA SER A 8 16.59 -8.70 -16.31
C SER A 8 16.38 -7.23 -15.99
N THR A 9 15.17 -6.85 -15.59
CA THR A 9 14.88 -5.49 -15.11
C THR A 9 15.61 -5.27 -13.79
N LEU A 10 16.45 -4.23 -13.71
CA LEU A 10 17.12 -3.86 -12.46
C LEU A 10 16.11 -3.23 -11.50
N ILE A 11 15.89 -3.88 -10.36
CA ILE A 11 14.96 -3.38 -9.34
C ILE A 11 15.64 -2.24 -8.57
N PRO A 12 14.98 -1.08 -8.40
CA PRO A 12 15.52 0.02 -7.60
C PRO A 12 15.82 -0.40 -6.16
N THR A 13 16.80 0.28 -5.56
CA THR A 13 17.10 0.17 -4.13
C THR A 13 16.55 1.35 -3.35
N GLU A 14 16.44 2.52 -3.98
CA GLU A 14 15.97 3.75 -3.34
C GLU A 14 14.44 3.90 -3.49
N PRO A 15 13.69 3.98 -2.37
CA PRO A 15 12.27 4.28 -2.39
C PRO A 15 11.97 5.61 -3.10
N GLY A 16 10.81 5.68 -3.76
CA GLY A 16 10.40 6.85 -4.55
C GLY A 16 11.04 6.91 -5.94
N THR A 17 11.89 5.95 -6.31
CA THR A 17 12.42 5.84 -7.68
C THR A 17 11.31 5.42 -8.66
N PRO A 18 11.13 6.11 -9.81
CA PRO A 18 10.20 5.68 -10.84
C PRO A 18 10.49 4.26 -11.33
N PHE A 19 9.48 3.41 -11.31
CA PHE A 19 9.61 1.99 -11.65
C PHE A 19 8.26 1.42 -12.03
N GLU A 20 8.19 0.66 -13.14
CA GLU A 20 7.05 -0.20 -13.43
C GLU A 20 5.69 0.54 -13.40
N GLY A 21 5.67 1.77 -13.91
CA GLY A 21 4.45 2.61 -14.01
C GLY A 21 4.12 3.44 -12.77
N GLY A 22 4.89 3.32 -11.69
CA GLY A 22 4.74 4.14 -10.49
C GLY A 22 6.09 4.36 -9.80
N PHE A 23 6.12 4.25 -8.48
CA PHE A 23 7.30 4.47 -7.67
C PHE A 23 7.58 3.29 -6.75
N PHE A 24 8.81 2.83 -6.72
CA PHE A 24 9.24 1.75 -5.83
C PHE A 24 9.08 2.15 -4.36
N ALA A 25 8.36 1.35 -3.57
CA ALA A 25 8.18 1.58 -2.13
C ALA A 25 8.97 0.60 -1.25
N GLY A 26 9.40 -0.54 -1.78
CA GLY A 26 10.13 -1.55 -1.01
C GLY A 26 9.89 -2.96 -1.52
N ARG A 27 10.39 -3.95 -0.78
CA ARG A 27 10.22 -5.37 -1.11
C ARG A 27 9.34 -6.06 -0.07
N ILE A 28 8.48 -6.95 -0.54
CA ILE A 28 7.55 -7.71 0.28
C ILE A 28 7.49 -9.17 -0.16
N ARG A 29 7.36 -10.09 0.79
CA ARG A 29 7.14 -11.52 0.54
C ARG A 29 5.66 -11.85 0.59
N VAL A 30 5.18 -12.52 -0.45
CA VAL A 30 3.82 -13.07 -0.52
C VAL A 30 3.91 -14.54 -0.88
N GLY A 31 3.53 -15.41 0.07
CA GLY A 31 3.83 -16.83 -0.02
C GLY A 31 5.34 -17.09 -0.10
N ALA A 32 5.77 -17.86 -1.11
CA ALA A 32 7.19 -18.13 -1.36
C ALA A 32 7.88 -17.10 -2.28
N ALA A 33 7.11 -16.16 -2.86
CA ALA A 33 7.60 -15.22 -3.86
C ALA A 33 7.96 -13.86 -3.23
N GLU A 34 8.97 -13.22 -3.80
CA GLU A 34 9.37 -11.86 -3.45
C GLU A 34 8.87 -10.88 -4.51
N TYR A 35 8.41 -9.72 -4.07
CA TYR A 35 7.88 -8.68 -4.95
C TYR A 35 8.51 -7.34 -4.60
N ALA A 36 8.74 -6.51 -5.63
CA ALA A 36 8.83 -5.07 -5.45
C ALA A 36 7.40 -4.51 -5.38
N LEU A 37 7.14 -3.67 -4.39
CA LEU A 37 5.89 -2.94 -4.25
C LEU A 37 6.02 -1.59 -4.96
N ILE A 38 5.04 -1.25 -5.80
CA ILE A 38 5.03 -0.04 -6.61
C ILE A 38 3.78 0.76 -6.27
N VAL A 39 3.96 2.00 -5.81
CA VAL A 39 2.89 2.94 -5.51
C VAL A 39 2.55 3.75 -6.74
N ALA A 40 1.26 3.88 -7.06
CA ALA A 40 0.81 4.65 -8.20
C ALA A 40 1.13 6.16 -8.06
N PRO A 41 1.31 6.89 -9.18
CA PRO A 41 1.30 8.34 -9.19
C PRO A 41 0.05 8.92 -8.52
N LYS A 42 0.21 9.99 -7.74
CA LYS A 42 -0.85 10.54 -6.87
C LYS A 42 -2.07 10.93 -7.67
N ALA A 43 -1.85 11.69 -8.74
CA ALA A 43 -2.90 12.28 -9.56
C ALA A 43 -3.82 11.24 -10.23
N GLU A 44 -3.34 10.00 -10.42
CA GLU A 44 -4.07 8.95 -11.14
C GLU A 44 -4.50 7.80 -10.23
N GLY A 45 -3.77 7.55 -9.14
CA GLY A 45 -3.93 6.36 -8.29
C GLY A 45 -4.50 6.62 -6.90
N GLU A 46 -4.76 7.87 -6.54
CA GLU A 46 -5.43 8.21 -5.28
C GLU A 46 -6.95 8.24 -5.46
N LEU A 47 -7.66 7.52 -4.60
CA LEU A 47 -9.11 7.45 -4.59
C LEU A 47 -9.64 7.71 -3.17
N GLU A 48 -10.88 8.17 -3.08
CA GLU A 48 -11.59 8.34 -1.80
C GLU A 48 -12.92 7.57 -1.80
N GLY A 49 -13.28 7.04 -0.64
CA GLY A 49 -14.58 6.42 -0.42
C GLY A 49 -14.59 5.43 0.73
N ALA A 50 -15.75 4.81 0.95
CA ALA A 50 -15.93 3.77 1.96
C ALA A 50 -15.25 2.46 1.57
N TRP A 51 -14.65 1.78 2.55
CA TRP A 51 -14.06 0.46 2.38
C TRP A 51 -15.10 -0.58 1.93
N GLY A 52 -16.30 -0.54 2.53
CA GLY A 52 -17.39 -1.44 2.22
C GLY A 52 -18.56 -1.32 3.20
N LYS A 53 -19.47 -2.28 3.18
CA LYS A 53 -20.62 -2.28 4.09
C LYS A 53 -20.20 -2.68 5.51
N ARG A 54 -20.70 -1.94 6.50
CA ARG A 54 -20.53 -2.28 7.92
C ARG A 54 -21.49 -3.41 8.33
N GLY A 55 -20.98 -4.35 9.13
CA GLY A 55 -21.75 -5.49 9.64
C GLY A 55 -21.70 -6.73 8.76
N GLU A 56 -21.05 -6.67 7.60
CA GLU A 56 -20.88 -7.79 6.68
C GLU A 56 -19.40 -8.22 6.65
N ARG A 57 -19.14 -9.51 6.82
CA ARG A 57 -17.80 -10.08 6.57
C ARG A 57 -17.61 -10.24 5.07
N VAL A 58 -16.46 -9.80 4.56
CA VAL A 58 -15.98 -10.08 3.21
C VAL A 58 -14.96 -11.20 3.35
N ASP A 59 -15.32 -12.39 2.88
CA ASP A 59 -14.42 -13.55 2.90
C ASP A 59 -13.29 -13.37 1.88
N GLY A 60 -12.05 -13.65 2.29
CA GLY A 60 -10.86 -13.47 1.45
C GLY A 60 -10.26 -12.06 1.46
N ALA A 61 -10.85 -11.12 2.20
CA ALA A 61 -10.30 -9.76 2.38
C ALA A 61 -9.50 -9.59 3.68
N ASP A 62 -9.02 -10.66 4.31
CA ASP A 62 -8.29 -10.66 5.58
C ASP A 62 -6.79 -11.02 5.42
N ASN A 63 -6.25 -10.97 4.20
CA ASN A 63 -4.82 -11.17 3.98
C ASN A 63 -4.03 -9.95 4.44
N TRP A 64 -2.88 -10.21 5.08
CA TRP A 64 -2.02 -9.15 5.64
C TRP A 64 -1.08 -8.56 4.60
N ASN A 65 -0.66 -9.36 3.61
CA ASN A 65 0.37 -9.02 2.62
C ASN A 65 -0.05 -9.24 1.16
N ASP A 66 -1.31 -9.59 0.90
CA ASP A 66 -1.83 -9.72 -0.46
C ASP A 66 -3.04 -8.83 -0.70
N GLY A 67 -2.77 -7.54 -0.96
CA GLY A 67 -3.81 -6.56 -1.20
C GLY A 67 -4.59 -6.82 -2.49
N HIS A 68 -3.98 -7.49 -3.47
CA HIS A 68 -4.65 -7.83 -4.71
C HIS A 68 -5.77 -8.83 -4.47
N ALA A 69 -5.49 -9.92 -3.75
CA ALA A 69 -6.50 -10.91 -3.34
C ALA A 69 -7.62 -10.25 -2.52
N ASN A 70 -7.26 -9.39 -1.57
CA ASN A 70 -8.25 -8.66 -0.77
C ASN A 70 -9.13 -7.75 -1.64
N THR A 71 -8.53 -6.97 -2.54
CA THR A 71 -9.26 -6.01 -3.38
C THR A 71 -10.23 -6.72 -4.32
N LEU A 72 -9.85 -7.88 -4.86
CA LEU A 72 -10.76 -8.75 -5.64
C LEU A 72 -11.96 -9.20 -4.80
N ALA A 73 -11.74 -9.66 -3.58
CA ALA A 73 -12.80 -10.07 -2.66
C ALA A 73 -13.72 -8.89 -2.29
N MET A 74 -13.15 -7.73 -1.98
CA MET A 74 -13.90 -6.49 -1.72
C MET A 74 -14.78 -6.10 -2.91
N ALA A 75 -14.25 -6.13 -4.12
CA ALA A 75 -14.99 -5.80 -5.34
C ALA A 75 -16.14 -6.79 -5.60
N ALA A 76 -15.90 -8.10 -5.39
CA ALA A 76 -16.93 -9.14 -5.48
C ALA A 76 -18.05 -8.92 -4.45
N ALA A 77 -17.71 -8.48 -3.23
CA ALA A 77 -18.67 -8.10 -2.19
C ALA A 77 -19.37 -6.75 -2.45
N GLY A 78 -19.05 -6.06 -3.54
CA GLY A 78 -19.72 -4.83 -3.95
C GLY A 78 -19.07 -3.54 -3.48
N SER A 79 -17.88 -3.57 -2.89
CA SER A 79 -17.13 -2.35 -2.55
C SER A 79 -16.88 -1.50 -3.78
N LYS A 80 -17.32 -0.23 -3.73
CA LYS A 80 -17.19 0.71 -4.85
C LYS A 80 -15.74 1.11 -5.07
N ILE A 81 -15.01 1.44 -4.00
CA ILE A 81 -13.62 1.89 -4.08
C ILE A 81 -12.70 0.76 -4.59
N ALA A 82 -12.96 -0.49 -4.22
CA ALA A 82 -12.22 -1.65 -4.74
C ALA A 82 -12.46 -1.87 -6.24
N LYS A 83 -13.72 -1.74 -6.69
CA LYS A 83 -14.04 -1.80 -8.13
C LYS A 83 -13.37 -0.69 -8.92
N GLN A 84 -13.30 0.53 -8.36
CA GLN A 84 -12.58 1.64 -8.98
C GLN A 84 -11.08 1.33 -9.07
N ALA A 85 -10.46 0.88 -7.98
CA ALA A 85 -9.04 0.52 -7.94
C ALA A 85 -8.68 -0.52 -9.01
N LEU A 86 -9.45 -1.61 -9.12
CA LEU A 86 -9.22 -2.67 -10.11
C LEU A 86 -9.50 -2.27 -11.56
N ALA A 87 -10.24 -1.18 -11.78
CA ALA A 87 -10.54 -0.66 -13.12
C ALA A 87 -9.48 0.33 -13.64
N LEU A 88 -8.54 0.75 -12.78
CA LEU A 88 -7.50 1.70 -13.15
C LEU A 88 -6.54 1.10 -14.18
N THR A 89 -6.20 1.90 -15.18
CA THR A 89 -5.06 1.65 -16.06
C THR A 89 -4.17 2.88 -16.02
N ILE A 90 -3.01 2.76 -15.37
CA ILE A 90 -2.06 3.85 -15.13
C ILE A 90 -0.73 3.48 -15.77
N ASN A 91 -0.18 4.38 -16.59
CA ASN A 91 1.08 4.18 -17.30
C ASN A 91 1.19 2.84 -18.05
N GLY A 92 0.07 2.34 -18.59
CA GLY A 92 -0.01 1.08 -19.35
C GLY A 92 -0.21 -0.19 -18.50
N PHE A 93 -0.34 -0.08 -17.18
CA PHE A 93 -0.54 -1.20 -16.27
C PHE A 93 -1.96 -1.22 -15.69
N ALA A 94 -2.55 -2.41 -15.56
CA ALA A 94 -3.96 -2.62 -15.15
C ALA A 94 -4.10 -3.58 -13.94
N ASP A 95 -3.00 -3.88 -13.25
CA ASP A 95 -2.91 -4.79 -12.10
C ASP A 95 -2.88 -4.02 -10.75
N TRP A 96 -3.44 -2.81 -10.74
CA TRP A 96 -3.55 -1.95 -9.56
C TRP A 96 -4.57 -2.47 -8.55
N HIS A 97 -4.26 -2.32 -7.26
CA HIS A 97 -5.12 -2.76 -6.15
C HIS A 97 -4.93 -1.89 -4.91
N ILE A 98 -5.85 -2.01 -3.95
CA ILE A 98 -5.72 -1.33 -2.66
C ILE A 98 -4.70 -2.11 -1.82
N PRO A 99 -3.66 -1.45 -1.27
CA PRO A 99 -2.62 -2.14 -0.50
C PRO A 99 -3.21 -2.85 0.72
N SER A 100 -2.74 -4.06 1.02
CA SER A 100 -3.02 -4.71 2.31
C SER A 100 -2.33 -3.96 3.46
N ARG A 101 -2.56 -4.36 4.72
CA ARG A 101 -1.94 -3.72 5.88
C ARG A 101 -0.42 -3.68 5.77
N ASP A 102 0.22 -4.81 5.44
CA ASP A 102 1.68 -4.90 5.35
C ASP A 102 2.22 -4.19 4.11
N GLU A 103 1.45 -4.12 3.01
CA GLU A 103 1.83 -3.32 1.85
C GLU A 103 1.76 -1.81 2.18
N LEU A 104 0.71 -1.37 2.88
CA LEU A 104 0.52 0.02 3.29
C LEU A 104 1.57 0.49 4.31
N GLU A 105 1.93 -0.39 5.25
CA GLU A 105 3.02 -0.16 6.20
C GLU A 105 4.34 0.11 5.49
N LEU A 106 4.63 -0.66 4.44
CA LEU A 106 5.86 -0.51 3.67
C LEU A 106 5.91 0.85 2.95
N ILE A 107 4.76 1.36 2.51
CA ILE A 107 4.64 2.72 1.95
C ILE A 107 4.99 3.74 3.02
N TYR A 108 4.34 3.71 4.19
CA TYR A 108 4.64 4.67 5.26
C TYR A 108 6.11 4.62 5.67
N ARG A 109 6.65 3.41 5.88
CA ARG A 109 8.03 3.20 6.33
C ARG A 109 9.07 3.86 5.43
N HIS A 110 8.85 3.86 4.13
CA HIS A 110 9.85 4.32 3.17
C HIS A 110 9.51 5.64 2.49
N LEU A 111 8.24 6.05 2.52
CA LEU A 111 7.70 7.24 1.86
C LEU A 111 6.98 8.15 2.86
N LYS A 112 7.35 8.10 4.15
CA LYS A 112 6.84 9.00 5.19
C LYS A 112 7.02 10.46 4.75
N PRO A 113 5.92 11.23 4.62
CA PRO A 113 5.98 12.60 4.14
C PRO A 113 6.50 13.58 5.19
N THR A 114 6.19 13.37 6.48
CA THR A 114 6.43 14.31 7.59
C THR A 114 7.78 14.14 8.29
N THR A 115 8.16 15.18 9.05
CA THR A 115 9.24 15.12 10.05
C THR A 115 8.75 14.78 11.47
N ASP A 116 7.46 14.55 11.65
CA ASP A 116 6.83 14.35 12.95
C ASP A 116 7.30 13.05 13.62
N ASP A 117 7.16 12.96 14.94
CA ASP A 117 7.46 11.73 15.67
C ASP A 117 6.44 10.63 15.32
N ASN A 118 6.88 9.38 15.28
CA ASN A 118 6.00 8.24 15.00
C ASN A 118 5.20 7.83 16.25
N TYR A 119 3.99 7.33 16.01
CA TYR A 119 3.22 6.58 17.00
C TYR A 119 3.86 5.20 17.25
N THR A 120 4.23 4.91 18.50
CA THR A 120 5.11 3.75 18.83
C THR A 120 4.42 2.52 19.41
N TYR A 121 3.11 2.54 19.65
CA TYR A 121 2.41 1.40 20.26
C TYR A 121 2.15 0.26 19.26
N ARG A 122 3.18 -0.58 19.03
CA ARG A 122 3.21 -1.74 18.11
C ARG A 122 2.92 -1.46 16.62
N SER A 123 2.68 -0.21 16.23
CA SER A 123 2.66 0.20 14.82
C SER A 123 3.99 -0.11 14.13
N GLY A 124 3.93 -0.52 12.87
CA GLY A 124 5.11 -0.79 12.05
C GLY A 124 5.63 -2.22 12.08
N GLU A 125 5.12 -3.11 12.94
CA GLU A 125 5.49 -4.53 12.82
C GLU A 125 5.00 -5.09 11.47
N ASN A 126 5.95 -5.51 10.64
CA ASN A 126 5.69 -6.07 9.31
C ASN A 126 6.62 -7.26 9.03
N PRO A 127 6.15 -8.50 9.32
CA PRO A 127 6.92 -9.71 9.05
C PRO A 127 7.02 -10.05 7.55
N SER A 128 6.20 -9.40 6.72
CA SER A 128 6.14 -9.62 5.27
C SER A 128 7.16 -8.76 4.51
N ALA A 129 7.64 -7.66 5.10
CA ALA A 129 8.69 -6.84 4.53
C ALA A 129 9.99 -7.63 4.31
N LEU A 130 10.82 -7.18 3.36
CA LEU A 130 12.13 -7.76 3.09
C LEU A 130 13.24 -6.71 3.20
N PRO A 131 14.10 -6.78 4.25
CA PRO A 131 14.01 -7.70 5.40
C PRO A 131 12.78 -7.43 6.29
N PRO A 132 12.32 -8.40 7.10
CA PRO A 132 11.24 -8.18 8.06
C PRO A 132 11.55 -7.03 9.02
N THR A 133 10.55 -6.23 9.36
CA THR A 133 10.72 -5.02 10.17
C THR A 133 10.00 -5.14 11.52
N HIS A 134 10.51 -4.37 12.48
CA HIS A 134 9.94 -4.25 13.82
C HIS A 134 9.11 -2.98 13.97
N ALA A 135 8.43 -2.86 15.12
CA ALA A 135 7.68 -1.68 15.50
C ALA A 135 8.51 -0.40 15.34
N TYR A 136 7.82 0.71 15.05
CA TYR A 136 8.42 2.03 14.97
C TYR A 136 9.04 2.45 16.30
N THR A 137 10.06 3.31 16.20
CA THR A 137 10.50 4.16 17.30
C THR A 137 10.00 5.58 17.05
N GLU A 138 10.07 6.45 18.05
CA GLU A 138 9.66 7.87 17.91
C GLU A 138 10.29 8.51 16.66
N THR A 139 11.53 8.15 16.33
CA THR A 139 12.29 8.73 15.20
C THR A 139 12.51 7.80 14.01
N SER A 140 11.97 6.56 14.03
CA SER A 140 12.13 5.59 12.94
C SER A 140 10.79 4.93 12.57
N PRO A 141 10.30 5.10 11.33
CA PRO A 141 10.95 5.73 10.18
C PRO A 141 11.11 7.25 10.31
N ALA A 142 12.16 7.78 9.69
CA ALA A 142 12.34 9.21 9.48
C ALA A 142 11.66 9.65 8.17
N GLN A 143 11.53 10.96 7.94
CA GLN A 143 11.05 11.50 6.66
C GLN A 143 11.82 10.90 5.47
N THR A 144 11.11 10.60 4.38
CA THR A 144 11.73 10.02 3.19
C THR A 144 12.80 10.92 2.55
N SER A 145 13.81 10.31 1.93
CA SER A 145 14.80 11.01 1.11
C SER A 145 14.25 11.42 -0.27
N ALA A 146 13.16 10.81 -0.72
CA ALA A 146 12.53 11.09 -2.01
C ALA A 146 11.76 12.43 -1.96
N GLU A 147 12.33 13.48 -2.55
CA GLU A 147 11.78 14.85 -2.48
C GLU A 147 10.32 14.94 -2.95
N ALA A 148 9.94 14.17 -3.98
CA ALA A 148 8.58 14.15 -4.49
C ALA A 148 7.55 13.62 -3.48
N PHE A 149 7.98 12.86 -2.46
CA PHE A 149 7.13 12.25 -1.45
C PHE A 149 7.16 12.94 -0.08
N ARG A 150 8.01 13.97 0.10
CA ARG A 150 7.98 14.83 1.30
C ARG A 150 6.75 15.73 1.29
N ASN A 151 6.38 16.34 2.42
CA ASN A 151 5.30 17.33 2.47
C ASN A 151 5.36 18.32 1.30
N ASP A 152 4.20 18.68 0.74
CA ASP A 152 4.03 19.52 -0.46
C ASP A 152 4.62 18.96 -1.77
N GLY A 153 5.27 17.79 -1.73
CA GLY A 153 5.76 17.08 -2.89
C GLY A 153 4.61 16.61 -3.79
N ALA A 154 4.86 16.57 -5.11
CA ALA A 154 3.85 16.18 -6.10
C ALA A 154 3.31 14.75 -5.89
N GLU A 155 4.09 13.90 -5.25
CA GLU A 155 3.77 12.50 -4.96
C GLU A 155 3.57 12.24 -3.47
N ALA A 156 3.55 13.28 -2.63
CA ALA A 156 3.39 13.16 -1.19
C ALA A 156 2.12 12.38 -0.84
N MET A 157 2.25 11.43 0.09
CA MET A 157 1.09 10.90 0.80
C MET A 157 0.50 12.05 1.62
N GLU A 158 -0.83 12.18 1.64
CA GLU A 158 -1.50 13.18 2.47
C GLU A 158 -1.22 12.90 3.95
N GLU A 159 -1.12 13.96 4.75
CA GLU A 159 -1.03 13.88 6.23
C GLU A 159 -2.41 13.50 6.80
N ALA A 160 -2.84 12.28 6.48
CA ALA A 160 -4.15 11.74 6.77
C ALA A 160 -4.07 10.21 6.84
N TRP A 161 -5.18 9.59 7.23
CA TRP A 161 -5.28 8.14 7.20
C TRP A 161 -5.65 7.60 5.82
N TYR A 162 -5.05 6.45 5.49
CA TYR A 162 -5.32 5.67 4.29
C TYR A 162 -5.85 4.29 4.69
N TRP A 163 -6.87 3.83 3.97
CA TRP A 163 -7.38 2.47 4.05
C TRP A 163 -6.33 1.46 3.59
N SER A 164 -6.26 0.35 4.32
CA SER A 164 -5.75 -0.91 3.78
C SER A 164 -6.92 -1.76 3.29
N SER A 165 -6.67 -2.68 2.36
CA SER A 165 -7.64 -3.68 1.91
C SER A 165 -7.86 -4.81 2.93
N THR A 166 -7.11 -4.84 4.04
CA THR A 166 -7.21 -5.86 5.08
C THR A 166 -8.38 -5.56 6.02
N GLN A 167 -9.36 -6.46 6.01
CA GLN A 167 -10.48 -6.49 6.94
C GLN A 167 -10.00 -6.90 8.34
N TYR A 168 -10.51 -6.21 9.36
CA TYR A 168 -10.33 -6.62 10.76
C TYR A 168 -11.51 -7.47 11.25
N SER A 169 -12.73 -7.03 10.95
CA SER A 169 -13.97 -7.67 11.43
C SER A 169 -15.11 -7.46 10.43
N PRO A 170 -16.32 -8.00 10.67
CA PRO A 170 -17.51 -7.60 9.90
C PRO A 170 -17.78 -6.09 9.97
N TYR A 171 -17.32 -5.39 11.00
CA TYR A 171 -17.62 -3.98 11.23
C TYR A 171 -16.52 -3.02 10.78
N THR A 172 -15.26 -3.43 10.90
CA THR A 172 -14.09 -2.55 10.76
C THR A 172 -13.03 -3.12 9.82
N ALA A 173 -12.23 -2.24 9.23
CA ALA A 173 -11.06 -2.55 8.41
C ALA A 173 -9.85 -1.74 8.88
N TRP A 174 -8.65 -2.19 8.52
CA TRP A 174 -7.40 -1.54 8.92
C TRP A 174 -7.15 -0.26 8.11
N TYR A 175 -6.56 0.73 8.77
CA TYR A 175 -6.03 1.93 8.15
C TYR A 175 -4.64 2.25 8.72
N GLN A 176 -3.95 3.20 8.09
CA GLN A 176 -2.73 3.80 8.61
C GLN A 176 -2.70 5.31 8.41
N TYR A 177 -2.32 6.06 9.45
CA TYR A 177 -2.03 7.49 9.39
C TYR A 177 -0.66 7.74 8.73
N PHE A 178 -0.59 8.77 7.87
CA PHE A 178 0.65 9.15 7.17
C PHE A 178 1.36 10.37 7.76
N ASP A 179 0.80 10.98 8.80
CA ASP A 179 1.46 11.93 9.69
C ASP A 179 2.37 11.19 10.69
N ASP A 180 1.84 10.25 11.47
CA ASP A 180 2.55 9.61 12.58
C ASP A 180 2.69 8.07 12.48
N GLY A 181 2.08 7.45 11.47
CA GLY A 181 2.20 6.02 11.24
C GLY A 181 1.27 5.15 12.09
N ASP A 182 0.37 5.72 12.89
CA ASP A 182 -0.60 4.95 13.68
C ASP A 182 -1.38 3.97 12.79
N GLN A 183 -1.45 2.71 13.24
CA GLN A 183 -2.15 1.63 12.55
C GLN A 183 -3.29 1.15 13.43
N ASN A 184 -4.52 1.37 12.97
CA ASN A 184 -5.71 0.98 13.72
C ASN A 184 -6.82 0.54 12.77
N ASN A 185 -8.05 0.39 13.28
CA ASN A 185 -9.20 0.02 12.49
C ASN A 185 -10.40 0.93 12.77
N VAL A 186 -11.17 1.22 11.72
CA VAL A 186 -12.37 2.07 11.77
C VAL A 186 -13.50 1.44 10.98
N GLY A 187 -14.72 1.94 11.17
CA GLY A 187 -15.93 1.45 10.52
C GLY A 187 -15.80 1.42 9.00
N LYS A 188 -16.16 0.30 8.37
CA LYS A 188 -16.02 0.12 6.91
C LYS A 188 -16.80 1.12 6.07
N ASP A 189 -17.84 1.70 6.65
CA ASP A 189 -18.72 2.72 6.08
C ASP A 189 -18.16 4.14 6.18
N SER A 190 -17.04 4.34 6.90
CA SER A 190 -16.33 5.62 6.93
C SER A 190 -15.66 5.91 5.57
N GLU A 191 -15.72 7.16 5.13
CA GLU A 191 -15.01 7.61 3.94
C GLU A 191 -13.53 7.81 4.26
N GLY A 192 -12.64 7.24 3.44
CA GLY A 192 -11.19 7.36 3.60
C GLY A 192 -10.45 7.24 2.27
N ARG A 193 -9.14 7.45 2.33
CA ARG A 193 -8.27 7.47 1.14
C ARG A 193 -7.70 6.10 0.84
N VAL A 194 -7.40 5.81 -0.41
CA VAL A 194 -6.48 4.74 -0.82
C VAL A 194 -5.52 5.30 -1.84
N ARG A 195 -4.28 4.81 -1.83
CA ARG A 195 -3.38 4.98 -2.96
C ARG A 195 -3.01 3.61 -3.49
N VAL A 196 -3.42 3.34 -4.72
CA VAL A 196 -3.31 1.99 -5.27
C VAL A 196 -1.85 1.61 -5.50
N VAL A 197 -1.59 0.31 -5.37
CA VAL A 197 -0.27 -0.29 -5.59
C VAL A 197 -0.37 -1.40 -6.62
N ARG A 198 0.77 -1.76 -7.19
CA ARG A 198 0.95 -3.01 -7.94
C ARG A 198 2.21 -3.73 -7.44
N LYS A 199 2.34 -5.01 -7.81
CA LYS A 199 3.47 -5.85 -7.42
C LYS A 199 4.23 -6.30 -8.66
N PHE A 200 5.56 -6.17 -8.63
CA PHE A 200 6.46 -6.71 -9.65
C PHE A 200 7.21 -7.92 -9.07
N LEU A 201 7.09 -9.08 -9.71
CA LEU A 201 7.73 -10.32 -9.25
C LEU A 201 9.26 -10.23 -9.38
N ILE A 202 9.96 -10.53 -8.30
CA ILE A 202 11.42 -10.62 -8.26
C ILE A 202 11.81 -12.09 -8.47
N ASN A 203 12.57 -12.34 -9.55
CA ASN A 203 13.09 -13.66 -9.91
C ASN A 203 14.53 -13.87 -9.42
#